data_AF-A0AAV5WX29-F1
#
_entry.id   AF-A0AAV5WX29-F1
#
_cell.length_a   1.000
_cell.length_b   1.000
_cell.length_c   1.000
_cell.angle_alpha   90.00
_cell.angle_beta   90.00
_cell.angle_gamma   90.00
#
_symmetry.space_group_name_H-M   'P 1'
#
loop_
_entity.id
_entity.type
_entity.pdbx_description
1 polymer ?
#
loop_
_entity_poly.entity_id
_entity_poly.type
_entity_poly.pdbx_seq_one_letter_code
_entity_poly.pdbx_strand_id
1 'polypeptide(L)'
;RSVCIRGAFYGKIYDDLLDKHPKWFSTITPFTSRAPYAYELPGSFHYVCKERIRFDERNGEIIELIEGNELFSLTIGGVRDVIGRQDKYCILDVI
;
A
#
# COMPACT_ATOMS: atom_id res chain seq x y z
N ARG A 1 -13.51 6.06 -0.47
CA ARG A 1 -12.85 6.99 0.48
C ARG A 1 -11.70 6.26 1.17
N SER A 2 -10.66 6.94 1.64
CA SER A 2 -9.58 6.31 2.43
C SER A 2 -9.98 6.20 3.91
N VAL A 3 -9.44 5.19 4.60
CA VAL A 3 -9.66 4.91 6.02
C VAL A 3 -8.30 4.69 6.67
N CYS A 4 -8.03 5.43 7.74
CA CYS A 4 -6.81 5.30 8.54
C CYS A 4 -7.22 4.86 9.96
N ILE A 5 -6.67 3.74 10.43
CA ILE A 5 -7.00 3.15 11.73
C ILE A 5 -5.80 3.34 12.65
N ARG A 6 -6.05 3.80 13.89
CA ARG A 6 -5.04 4.12 14.89
C ARG A 6 -5.43 3.61 16.25
N GLY A 7 -4.43 3.38 17.10
CA GLY A 7 -4.61 2.99 18.50
C GLY A 7 -4.47 1.49 18.76
N ALA A 8 -4.81 1.08 19.99
CA ALA A 8 -4.76 -0.32 20.38
C ALA A 8 -5.67 -1.17 19.48
N PHE A 9 -5.23 -2.39 19.18
CA PHE A 9 -5.94 -3.36 18.33
C PHE A 9 -6.08 -2.97 16.84
N TYR A 10 -5.40 -1.92 16.35
CA TYR A 10 -5.52 -1.51 14.94
C TYR A 10 -5.27 -2.69 13.97
N GLY A 11 -4.25 -3.53 14.22
CA GLY A 11 -3.95 -4.68 13.37
C GLY A 11 -5.09 -5.70 13.30
N LYS A 12 -5.72 -6.01 14.44
CA LYS A 12 -6.90 -6.90 14.45
C LYS A 12 -8.07 -6.32 13.66
N ILE A 13 -8.31 -5.01 13.79
CA ILE A 13 -9.39 -4.33 13.06
C ILE A 13 -9.07 -4.30 11.56
N TYR A 14 -7.81 -4.04 11.21
CA TYR A 14 -7.32 -4.07 9.83
C TYR A 14 -7.59 -5.43 9.18
N ASP A 15 -7.15 -6.51 9.83
CA ASP A 15 -7.35 -7.88 9.34
C ASP A 15 -8.84 -8.21 9.22
N ASP A 16 -9.63 -7.92 10.27
CA ASP A 16 -11.07 -8.19 10.27
C ASP A 16 -11.81 -7.47 9.13
N LEU A 17 -11.43 -6.22 8.79
CA LEU A 17 -12.05 -5.48 7.69
C LEU A 17 -11.70 -6.07 6.32
N LEU A 18 -10.46 -6.50 6.12
CA LEU A 18 -10.06 -7.12 4.85
C LEU A 18 -10.66 -8.51 4.68
N ASP A 19 -10.65 -9.32 5.73
CA ASP A 19 -11.06 -10.73 5.67
C ASP A 19 -12.59 -10.88 5.70
N LYS A 20 -13.28 -10.16 6.59
CA LYS A 20 -14.74 -10.32 6.77
C LYS A 20 -15.53 -9.42 5.84
N HIS A 21 -14.92 -8.34 5.35
CA HIS A 21 -15.59 -7.33 4.55
C HIS A 21 -14.88 -7.00 3.23
N PRO A 22 -14.37 -8.00 2.45
CA PRO A 22 -13.56 -7.77 1.24
C PRO A 22 -14.36 -7.11 0.11
N LYS A 23 -15.70 -7.14 0.18
CA LYS A 23 -16.56 -6.42 -0.77
C LYS A 23 -16.42 -4.90 -0.65
N TRP A 24 -16.19 -4.41 0.57
CA TRP A 24 -16.17 -2.97 0.86
C TRP A 24 -14.77 -2.43 1.09
N PHE A 25 -13.84 -3.26 1.57
CA PHE A 25 -12.51 -2.82 1.93
C PHE A 25 -11.45 -3.49 1.06
N SER A 26 -10.39 -2.72 0.80
CA SER A 26 -9.17 -3.18 0.16
C SER A 26 -8.01 -2.31 0.64
N THR A 27 -6.80 -2.78 0.41
CA THR A 27 -5.56 -2.04 0.68
C THR A 27 -4.79 -1.83 -0.62
N ILE A 28 -3.72 -1.06 -0.57
CA ILE A 28 -2.87 -0.76 -1.71
C ILE A 28 -1.74 -1.79 -1.77
N THR A 29 -1.39 -2.23 -2.97
CA THR A 29 -0.14 -2.95 -3.18
C THR A 29 1.04 -1.97 -3.12
N PRO A 30 1.95 -2.08 -2.13
CA PRO A 30 3.11 -1.20 -2.00
C PRO A 30 4.10 -1.40 -3.15
N PHE A 31 4.88 -0.37 -3.43
CA PHE A 31 6.05 -0.44 -4.30
C PHE A 31 7.27 -0.80 -3.47
N THR A 32 8.18 -1.59 -4.03
CA THR A 32 9.47 -1.89 -3.40
C THR A 32 10.60 -1.91 -4.41
N SER A 33 11.79 -1.47 -3.99
CA SER A 33 13.02 -1.62 -4.76
C SER A 33 13.78 -2.91 -4.49
N ARG A 34 13.25 -3.77 -3.61
CA ARG A 34 13.83 -5.08 -3.31
C ARG A 34 13.52 -6.06 -4.46
N ALA A 35 14.34 -7.09 -4.63
CA ALA A 35 13.98 -8.22 -5.48
C ALA A 35 12.92 -9.12 -4.82
N PRO A 36 12.01 -9.76 -5.58
CA PRO A 36 11.04 -10.70 -5.02
C PRO A 36 11.72 -11.90 -4.36
N TYR A 37 11.18 -12.35 -3.23
CA TYR A 37 11.56 -13.63 -2.64
C TYR A 37 10.76 -14.78 -3.27
N ALA A 38 11.35 -15.98 -3.29
CA ALA A 38 10.73 -17.16 -3.91
C ALA A 38 9.41 -17.60 -3.24
N TYR A 39 9.20 -17.23 -1.97
CA TYR A 39 8.00 -17.58 -1.20
C TYR A 39 6.95 -16.46 -1.17
N GLU A 40 7.17 -15.33 -1.86
CA GLU A 40 6.21 -14.23 -1.87
C GLU A 40 4.98 -14.55 -2.73
N LEU A 41 3.82 -14.13 -2.25
CA LEU A 41 2.58 -14.27 -2.99
C LEU A 41 2.59 -13.31 -4.19
N PRO A 42 2.09 -13.74 -5.36
CA PRO A 42 1.95 -12.85 -6.51
C PRO A 42 1.11 -11.61 -6.15
N GLY A 43 1.63 -10.42 -6.47
CA GLY A 43 0.94 -9.16 -6.22
C GLY A 43 1.10 -8.58 -4.81
N SER A 44 1.94 -9.17 -3.94
CA SER A 44 2.28 -8.59 -2.65
C SER A 44 2.97 -7.22 -2.76
N PHE A 45 3.76 -7.01 -3.82
CA PHE A 45 4.45 -5.75 -4.10
C PHE A 45 4.49 -5.45 -5.61
N HIS A 46 4.60 -4.16 -5.93
CA HIS A 46 5.10 -3.69 -7.21
C HIS A 46 6.62 -3.53 -7.14
N TYR A 47 7.34 -4.49 -7.71
CA TYR A 47 8.81 -4.47 -7.75
C TYR A 47 9.28 -3.50 -8.84
N VAL A 48 9.97 -2.43 -8.44
CA VAL A 48 10.46 -1.37 -9.34
C VAL A 48 11.88 -0.97 -8.99
N CYS A 49 12.61 -0.30 -9.88
CA CYS A 49 13.93 0.22 -9.52
C CYS A 49 13.82 1.43 -8.56
N LYS A 50 14.90 1.74 -7.83
CA LYS A 50 14.94 2.88 -6.90
C LYS A 50 14.67 4.20 -7.61
N GLU A 51 15.15 4.35 -8.84
CA GLU A 51 14.99 5.55 -9.65
C GLU A 51 13.52 5.85 -9.91
N ARG A 52 12.69 4.82 -10.07
CA ARG A 52 11.25 4.98 -10.24
C ARG A 52 10.60 5.56 -8.98
N ILE A 53 10.91 4.99 -7.82
CA ILE A 53 10.37 5.48 -6.54
C ILE A 53 10.81 6.92 -6.29
N ARG A 54 12.09 7.25 -6.55
CA ARG A 54 12.61 8.63 -6.43
C ARG A 54 11.97 9.60 -7.43
N PHE A 55 11.58 9.11 -8.61
CA PHE A 55 10.81 9.91 -9.56
C PHE A 55 9.41 10.20 -9.02
N ASP A 56 8.70 9.19 -8.50
CA ASP A 56 7.36 9.37 -7.93
C ASP A 56 7.39 10.28 -6.68
N GLU A 57 8.44 10.20 -5.86
CA GLU A 57 8.70 11.10 -4.73
C GLU A 57 8.77 12.56 -5.16
N ARG A 58 9.61 12.88 -6.17
CA ARG A 58 9.79 14.25 -6.68
C ARG A 58 8.53 14.84 -7.28
N ASN A 59 7.61 14.00 -7.78
CA ASN A 59 6.33 14.43 -8.32
C ASN A 59 5.22 14.55 -7.25
N GLY A 60 5.52 14.25 -5.98
CA GLY A 60 4.53 14.29 -4.90
C GLY A 60 3.49 13.18 -5.00
N GLU A 61 3.82 12.05 -5.63
CA GLU A 61 2.90 10.91 -5.79
C GLU A 61 3.04 9.86 -4.67
N ILE A 62 3.87 10.12 -3.66
CA ILE A 62 4.09 9.23 -2.52
C ILE A 62 3.32 9.71 -1.29
N ILE A 63 2.61 8.78 -0.65
CA ILE A 63 1.94 8.96 0.64
C ILE A 63 2.90 8.65 1.78
N GLU A 64 3.64 7.56 1.64
CA GLU A 64 4.60 7.09 2.63
C GLU A 64 5.82 6.51 1.92
N LEU A 65 7.01 6.91 2.39
CA LEU A 65 8.28 6.38 1.95
C LEU A 65 9.04 5.84 3.17
N ILE A 66 9.45 4.59 3.11
CA ILE A 66 10.35 3.98 4.09
C ILE A 66 11.70 3.80 3.40
N GLU A 67 12.72 4.46 3.96
CA GLU A 67 14.09 4.39 3.47
C GLU A 67 14.93 3.38 4.25
N GLY A 68 15.71 2.60 3.52
CA GLY A 68 16.70 1.65 4.03
C GLY A 68 17.67 1.25 2.93
N ASN A 69 18.20 0.02 2.99
CA ASN A 69 18.95 -0.56 1.87
C ASN A 69 18.07 -0.66 0.62
N GLU A 70 16.81 -0.98 0.80
CA GLU A 70 15.76 -0.95 -0.21
C GLU A 70 14.72 0.12 0.13
N LEU A 71 14.02 0.61 -0.89
CA LEU A 71 12.93 1.57 -0.71
C LEU A 71 11.59 0.83 -0.71
N PHE A 72 10.69 1.26 0.16
CA PHE A 72 9.28 0.88 0.13
C PHE A 72 8.42 2.13 0.06
N SER A 73 7.39 2.13 -0.79
CA SER A 73 6.49 3.28 -0.88
C SER A 73 5.03 2.92 -1.10
N LEU A 74 4.16 3.73 -0.54
CA LEU A 74 2.73 3.78 -0.84
C LEU A 74 2.45 5.01 -1.70
N THR A 75 1.64 4.85 -2.76
CA THR A 75 1.43 5.91 -3.75
C THR A 75 -0.01 6.41 -3.76
N ILE A 76 -0.19 7.67 -4.15
CA ILE A 76 -1.52 8.27 -4.38
C ILE A 76 -2.25 7.53 -5.51
N GLY A 77 -1.52 7.12 -6.55
CA GLY A 77 -2.06 6.27 -7.62
C GLY A 77 -2.72 4.99 -7.09
N GLY A 78 -2.09 4.31 -6.13
CA GLY A 78 -2.67 3.12 -5.50
C GLY A 78 -4.00 3.40 -4.78
N VAL A 79 -4.10 4.51 -4.04
CA VAL A 79 -5.38 4.93 -3.42
C VAL A 79 -6.45 5.18 -4.47
N ARG A 80 -6.09 5.88 -5.56
CA ARG A 80 -7.01 6.20 -6.65
C ARG A 80 -7.54 4.94 -7.32
N ASP A 81 -6.70 3.91 -7.48
CA ASP A 81 -7.11 2.65 -8.05
C ASP A 81 -8.10 1.90 -7.15
N VAL A 82 -7.85 1.82 -5.84
CA VAL A 82 -8.79 1.18 -4.91
C VAL A 82 -10.13 1.92 -4.87
N ILE A 83 -10.11 3.25 -4.76
CA ILE A 83 -11.35 4.03 -4.62
C ILE A 83 -12.09 4.15 -5.95
N GLY A 84 -11.38 4.43 -7.04
CA GLY A 84 -11.98 4.75 -8.33
C GLY A 84 -12.22 3.55 -9.24
N ARG A 85 -11.36 2.53 -9.19
CA ARG A 85 -11.49 1.34 -10.05
C ARG A 85 -12.16 0.17 -9.34
N GLN A 86 -11.85 -0.04 -8.07
CA GLN A 86 -12.45 -1.14 -7.30
C GLN A 86 -13.75 -0.73 -6.59
N ASP A 87 -14.04 0.57 -6.50
CA ASP A 87 -15.17 1.15 -5.75
C ASP A 87 -15.21 0.69 -4.27
N LYS A 88 -14.03 0.70 -3.63
CA LYS A 88 -13.85 0.26 -2.24
C LYS A 88 -13.31 1.36 -1.33
N TYR A 89 -13.49 1.17 -0.04
CA TYR A 89 -12.75 1.90 0.98
C TYR A 89 -11.31 1.42 0.99
N CYS A 90 -10.38 2.36 0.83
CA CYS A 90 -8.95 2.08 0.86
C CYS A 90 -8.45 2.18 2.29
N ILE A 91 -8.11 1.06 2.91
CA ILE A 91 -7.46 1.06 4.21
C ILE A 91 -6.00 1.42 4.02
N LEU A 92 -5.51 2.38 4.80
CA LEU A 92 -4.13 2.85 4.78
C LEU A 92 -3.47 2.50 6.12
N ASP A 93 -2.47 1.62 6.05
CA ASP A 93 -1.56 1.36 7.15
C ASP A 93 -0.30 2.20 6.96
N VAL A 94 -0.43 3.50 7.23
CA VAL A 94 0.69 4.45 7.24
C VAL A 94 1.19 4.62 8.66
N ILE A 95 2.49 4.80 8.90
CA ILE A 95 3.09 4.95 10.24
C ILE A 95 3.15 6.42 10.66
#